data_AF-A0A821RGD3-F1
#
_entry.id   AF-A0A821RGD3-F1
#
_cell.length_a   1.000
_cell.length_b   1.000
_cell.length_c   1.000
_cell.angle_alpha   90.00
_cell.angle_beta   90.00
_cell.angle_gamma   90.00
#
_symmetry.space_group_name_H-M   'P 1'
#
loop_
_entity.id
_entity.type
_entity.pdbx_description
1 polymer ?
#
loop_
_entity_poly.entity_id
_entity_poly.type
_entity_poly.pdbx_seq_one_letter_code
_entity_poly.pdbx_strand_id
1 'polypeptide(L)'
;MKKITSRWVPHQLTDEQKQERVKLCRENLAKFRDGSWRLCDVIIGDETWIYHRQFHRKSTNASWVGEDETPTTIVRRGKFEPKNLFSIFFKSNGPVLIHAVDEGKTIDHNYYIENCLKPVVKAIWKQRKSAGTKGIKLLQDNARPHIHSDVINYLTEEGIIIMSHPPYSPDLAPCDYWLND
;
A
#
# COMPACT_ATOMS: atom_id res chain seq x y z
N MET A 1 -31.36 -24.59 1.26
CA MET A 1 -30.47 -23.80 0.38
C MET A 1 -29.84 -22.67 1.17
N LYS A 2 -28.53 -22.45 1.06
CA LYS A 2 -27.82 -21.38 1.78
C LYS A 2 -27.41 -20.31 0.76
N LYS A 3 -27.92 -19.08 0.91
CA LYS A 3 -27.56 -17.95 0.05
C LYS A 3 -26.23 -17.38 0.53
N ILE A 4 -25.16 -17.62 -0.22
CA ILE A 4 -23.81 -17.10 0.07
C ILE A 4 -23.47 -16.08 -1.01
N THR A 5 -22.99 -14.90 -0.63
CA THR A 5 -22.51 -13.86 -1.53
C THR A 5 -21.08 -14.15 -1.98
N SER A 6 -20.84 -14.09 -3.29
CA SER A 6 -19.50 -14.21 -3.86
C SER A 6 -18.60 -13.06 -3.37
N ARG A 7 -17.32 -13.36 -3.16
CA ARG A 7 -16.30 -12.36 -2.83
C ARG A 7 -15.66 -11.87 -4.12
N TRP A 8 -15.48 -10.55 -4.21
CA TRP A 8 -14.64 -9.96 -5.25
C TRP A 8 -13.18 -10.21 -4.89
N VAL A 9 -12.43 -10.79 -5.82
CA VAL A 9 -10.99 -10.98 -5.70
C VAL A 9 -10.28 -10.13 -6.76
N PRO A 10 -9.15 -9.49 -6.44
CA PRO A 10 -8.47 -8.58 -7.36
C PRO A 10 -7.96 -9.26 -8.63
N HIS A 11 -7.58 -10.54 -8.54
CA HIS A 11 -7.00 -11.30 -9.63
C HIS A 11 -7.25 -12.80 -9.47
N GLN A 12 -7.38 -13.52 -10.59
CA GLN A 12 -7.43 -14.97 -10.60
C GLN A 12 -5.99 -15.51 -10.68
N LEU A 13 -5.46 -15.98 -9.55
CA LEU A 13 -4.09 -16.46 -9.46
C LEU A 13 -3.90 -17.80 -10.17
N THR A 14 -2.80 -17.94 -10.92
CA THR A 14 -2.31 -19.24 -11.43
C THR A 14 -1.76 -20.10 -10.28
N ASP A 15 -1.57 -21.39 -10.52
CA ASP A 15 -1.05 -22.28 -9.47
C ASP A 15 0.41 -21.96 -9.13
N GLU A 16 1.20 -21.52 -10.10
CA GLU A 16 2.56 -21.02 -9.91
C GLU A 16 2.58 -19.78 -9.01
N GLN A 17 1.71 -18.81 -9.29
CA GLN A 17 1.58 -17.59 -8.47
C GLN A 17 1.18 -17.91 -7.02
N LYS A 18 0.28 -18.88 -6.81
CA LYS A 18 -0.09 -19.33 -5.46
C LYS A 18 1.10 -19.96 -4.74
N GLN A 19 1.86 -20.82 -5.41
CA GLN A 19 3.05 -21.45 -4.84
C GLN A 19 4.12 -20.42 -4.48
N GLU A 20 4.38 -19.46 -5.37
CA GLU A 20 5.32 -18.37 -5.14
C GLU A 20 4.90 -17.49 -3.96
N ARG A 21 3.61 -17.11 -3.88
CA ARG A 21 3.06 -16.39 -2.72
C ARG A 21 3.35 -17.10 -1.41
N VAL A 22 3.04 -18.40 -1.34
CA VAL A 22 3.26 -19.21 -0.12
C VAL A 22 4.74 -19.29 0.21
N LYS A 23 5.61 -19.48 -0.80
CA LYS A 23 7.06 -19.53 -0.63
C LYS A 23 7.59 -18.23 -0.02
N LEU A 24 7.30 -17.08 -0.63
CA LEU A 24 7.78 -15.78 -0.14
C LEU A 24 7.25 -15.45 1.26
N CYS A 25 5.99 -15.79 1.55
CA CYS A 25 5.42 -15.64 2.89
C CYS A 25 6.18 -16.47 3.93
N ARG A 26 6.52 -17.73 3.61
CA ARG A 26 7.28 -18.60 4.52
C ARG A 26 8.69 -18.08 4.75
N GLU A 27 9.37 -17.61 3.71
CA GLU A 27 10.71 -17.01 3.81
C GLU A 27 10.72 -15.77 4.69
N ASN A 28 9.77 -14.85 4.48
CA ASN A 28 9.65 -13.65 5.31
C ASN A 28 9.29 -14.03 6.75
N LEU A 29 8.34 -14.94 6.97
CA LEU A 29 7.95 -15.40 8.30
C LEU A 29 9.12 -16.04 9.06
N ALA A 30 9.98 -16.81 8.39
CA ALA A 30 11.17 -17.40 9.00
C ALA A 30 12.09 -16.33 9.59
N LYS A 31 12.35 -15.23 8.86
CA LYS A 31 13.17 -14.09 9.31
C LYS A 31 12.59 -13.36 10.52
N PHE A 32 11.26 -13.36 10.67
CA PHE A 32 10.64 -12.81 11.89
C PHE A 32 10.71 -13.80 13.06
N ARG A 33 10.60 -15.10 12.80
CA ARG A 33 10.65 -16.16 13.84
C ARG A 33 12.04 -16.36 14.42
N ASP A 34 13.08 -16.26 13.60
CA ASP A 34 14.48 -16.38 14.04
C ASP A 34 15.01 -15.10 14.73
N GLY A 35 14.22 -14.02 14.71
CA GLY A 35 14.57 -12.75 15.34
C GLY A 35 15.52 -11.87 14.51
N SER A 36 15.90 -12.28 13.30
CA SER A 36 16.72 -11.46 12.40
C SER A 36 15.99 -10.20 11.96
N TRP A 37 14.66 -10.28 11.79
CA TRP A 37 13.80 -9.17 11.39
C TRP A 37 12.79 -8.84 12.50
N ARG A 38 12.53 -7.54 12.67
CA ARG A 38 11.54 -7.01 13.61
C ARG A 38 10.54 -6.16 12.86
N LEU A 39 9.27 -6.26 13.20
CA LEU A 39 8.20 -5.49 12.54
C LEU A 39 8.41 -3.97 12.66
N CYS A 40 8.99 -3.49 13.77
CA CYS A 40 9.31 -2.08 13.97
C CYS A 40 10.39 -1.52 13.04
N ASP A 41 11.10 -2.39 12.31
CA ASP A 41 12.10 -1.99 11.31
C ASP A 41 11.53 -2.03 9.87
N VAL A 42 10.27 -2.46 9.69
CA VAL A 42 9.61 -2.52 8.40
C VAL A 42 8.90 -1.20 8.12
N ILE A 43 9.14 -0.65 6.95
CA ILE A 43 8.37 0.43 6.33
C ILE A 43 7.58 -0.18 5.19
N ILE A 44 6.32 0.22 5.07
CA ILE A 44 5.43 -0.20 4.00
C ILE A 44 5.04 1.07 3.24
N GLY A 45 5.18 1.03 1.91
CA GLY A 45 4.88 2.15 1.03
C GLY A 45 3.96 1.72 -0.10
N ASP A 46 3.02 2.59 -0.48
CA ASP A 46 2.14 2.41 -1.63
C ASP A 46 1.51 3.74 -2.08
N GLU A 47 0.96 3.73 -3.29
CA GLU A 47 0.27 4.86 -3.91
C GLU A 47 -1.25 4.64 -3.97
N THR A 48 -2.02 5.59 -3.46
CA THR A 48 -3.49 5.52 -3.52
C THR A 48 -4.12 6.81 -4.02
N TRP A 49 -5.21 6.68 -4.78
CA TRP A 49 -6.03 7.80 -5.22
C TRP A 49 -7.08 8.14 -4.17
N ILE A 50 -6.97 9.32 -3.57
CA ILE A 50 -7.95 9.84 -2.63
C ILE A 50 -8.86 10.85 -3.34
N TYR A 51 -10.15 10.52 -3.41
CA TYR A 51 -11.17 11.38 -3.96
C TYR A 51 -11.52 12.50 -2.98
N HIS A 52 -11.73 13.72 -3.48
CA HIS A 52 -12.12 14.86 -2.64
C HIS A 52 -13.49 14.62 -1.99
N ARG A 53 -14.38 13.95 -2.71
CA ARG A 53 -15.69 13.52 -2.19
C ARG A 53 -15.63 12.07 -1.69
N GLN A 54 -15.71 11.93 -0.37
CA GLN A 54 -15.89 10.62 0.27
C GLN A 54 -17.34 10.18 0.12
N PHE A 55 -17.55 8.92 -0.25
CA PHE A 55 -18.86 8.27 -0.24
C PHE A 55 -18.83 7.11 0.73
N HIS A 56 -19.86 7.00 1.54
CA HIS A 56 -20.02 5.85 2.40
C HIS A 56 -20.35 4.60 1.56
N ARG A 57 -19.92 3.42 2.03
CA ARG A 57 -20.21 2.13 1.38
C ARG A 57 -21.72 1.93 1.26
N LYS A 58 -22.17 1.12 0.29
CA LYS A 58 -23.60 0.79 0.12
C LYS A 58 -24.27 0.31 1.42
N SER A 59 -23.55 -0.45 2.23
CA SER A 59 -24.01 -0.94 3.53
C SER A 59 -24.21 0.17 4.56
N THR A 60 -23.38 1.20 4.53
CA THR A 60 -23.47 2.38 5.40
C THR A 60 -24.60 3.32 4.96
N ASN A 61 -24.95 3.26 3.67
CA ASN A 61 -26.09 3.98 3.09
C ASN A 61 -27.40 3.19 3.16
N ALA A 62 -27.43 2.05 3.85
CA ALA A 62 -28.66 1.29 4.04
C ALA A 62 -29.56 2.06 5.02
N SER A 63 -30.74 2.44 4.55
CA SER A 63 -31.78 3.04 5.37
C SER A 63 -32.95 2.07 5.50
N TRP A 64 -33.55 2.04 6.70
CA TRP A 64 -34.87 1.45 6.90
C TRP A 64 -35.91 2.45 6.37
N VAL A 65 -36.84 1.99 5.55
CA VAL A 65 -37.91 2.82 4.95
C VAL A 65 -39.27 2.21 5.26
N GLY A 66 -40.30 3.05 5.41
CA GLY A 66 -41.69 2.60 5.54
C GLY A 66 -42.23 1.96 4.26
N GLU A 67 -43.37 1.25 4.36
CA GLU A 67 -43.97 0.46 3.26
C GLU A 67 -44.27 1.30 2.01
N ASP A 68 -44.57 2.59 2.18
CA ASP A 68 -44.88 3.54 1.10
C ASP A 68 -43.77 4.56 0.83
N GLU A 69 -42.59 4.42 1.46
CA GLU A 69 -41.50 5.39 1.34
C GLU A 69 -40.41 4.94 0.36
N THR A 70 -39.86 5.90 -0.38
CA THR A 70 -38.73 5.63 -1.27
C THR A 70 -37.39 5.81 -0.54
N PRO A 71 -36.43 4.88 -0.68
CA PRO A 71 -35.11 5.03 -0.10
C PRO A 71 -34.35 6.23 -0.69
N THR A 72 -33.48 6.82 0.12
CA THR A 72 -32.67 7.97 -0.26
C THR A 72 -31.83 7.65 -1.51
N THR A 73 -31.99 8.47 -2.55
CA THR A 73 -31.18 8.32 -3.78
C THR A 73 -29.79 8.88 -3.55
N ILE A 74 -28.77 8.05 -3.73
CA ILE A 74 -27.37 8.47 -3.71
C ILE A 74 -26.82 8.45 -5.13
N VAL A 75 -26.41 9.63 -5.60
CA VAL A 75 -25.78 9.78 -6.92
C VAL A 75 -24.44 9.06 -6.93
N ARG A 76 -24.24 8.16 -7.90
CA ARG A 76 -22.97 7.44 -8.07
C ARG A 76 -21.87 8.40 -8.51
N ARG A 77 -20.62 8.06 -8.18
CA ARG A 77 -19.44 8.83 -8.61
C ARG A 77 -19.41 9.01 -10.13
N GLY A 78 -19.18 10.24 -10.56
CA GLY A 78 -18.81 10.54 -11.94
C GLY A 78 -17.42 10.00 -12.25
N LYS A 79 -17.17 9.61 -13.51
CA LYS A 79 -15.87 9.04 -13.95
C LYS A 79 -14.68 10.00 -13.77
N PHE A 80 -14.94 11.31 -13.74
CA PHE A 80 -13.94 12.38 -13.71
C PHE A 80 -14.03 13.25 -12.45
N GLU A 81 -14.52 12.71 -11.34
CA GLU A 81 -14.49 13.46 -10.08
C GLU A 81 -13.05 13.76 -9.64
N PRO A 82 -12.82 14.93 -9.03
CA PRO A 82 -11.49 15.36 -8.61
C PRO A 82 -10.93 14.40 -7.55
N LYS A 83 -9.68 13.98 -7.78
CA LYS A 83 -8.93 13.07 -6.94
C LYS A 83 -7.45 13.43 -6.99
N ASN A 84 -6.76 13.23 -5.88
CA ASN A 84 -5.32 13.42 -5.80
C ASN A 84 -4.67 12.07 -5.55
N LEU A 85 -3.51 11.85 -6.16
CA LEU A 85 -2.68 10.68 -5.89
C LEU A 85 -1.82 10.99 -4.66
N PHE A 86 -1.74 10.05 -3.75
CA PHE A 86 -0.87 10.13 -2.58
C PHE A 86 0.10 8.96 -2.58
N SER A 87 1.37 9.23 -2.27
CA SER A 87 2.34 8.20 -1.90
C SER A 87 2.46 8.21 -0.37
N ILE A 88 2.16 7.08 0.26
CA ILE A 88 2.02 6.96 1.71
C ILE A 88 2.96 5.87 2.20
N PHE A 89 3.77 6.21 3.21
CA PHE A 89 4.67 5.28 3.89
C PHE A 89 4.37 5.25 5.38
N PHE A 90 4.30 4.06 5.96
CA PHE A 90 4.10 3.90 7.39
C PHE A 90 4.94 2.78 7.98
N LYS A 91 5.06 2.83 9.30
CA LYS A 91 5.64 1.81 10.16
C LYS A 91 4.58 1.36 11.16
N SER A 92 4.94 0.35 11.96
CA SER A 92 4.12 -0.12 13.08
C SER A 92 3.70 0.97 14.08
N ASN A 93 4.42 2.10 14.14
CA ASN A 93 4.17 3.20 15.07
C ASN A 93 3.56 4.45 14.42
N GLY A 94 3.17 4.38 13.15
CA GLY A 94 2.49 5.47 12.46
C GLY A 94 3.12 5.86 11.11
N PRO A 95 2.62 6.93 10.49
CA PRO A 95 3.08 7.40 9.18
C PRO A 95 4.51 7.95 9.25
N VAL A 96 5.30 7.63 8.22
CA VAL A 96 6.64 8.17 7.97
C VAL A 96 6.58 9.29 6.94
N LEU A 97 5.79 9.10 5.89
CA LEU A 97 5.56 10.09 4.83
C LEU A 97 4.11 9.98 4.34
N ILE A 98 3.48 11.13 4.14
CA ILE A 98 2.25 11.27 3.37
C ILE A 98 2.54 12.38 2.36
N HIS A 99 2.71 12.00 1.10
CA HIS A 99 3.07 12.92 0.02
C HIS A 99 1.93 13.03 -0.97
N ALA A 100 1.43 14.24 -1.18
CA ALA A 100 0.45 14.51 -2.23
C ALA A 100 1.19 14.76 -3.54
N VAL A 101 0.88 13.97 -4.57
CA VAL A 101 1.42 14.15 -5.92
C VAL A 101 0.70 15.32 -6.58
N ASP A 102 1.46 16.22 -7.18
CA ASP A 102 0.89 17.36 -7.91
C ASP A 102 -0.07 16.89 -9.01
N GLU A 103 -1.13 17.65 -9.24
CA GLU A 103 -2.13 17.32 -10.25
C GLU A 103 -1.50 17.14 -11.64
N GLY A 104 -1.91 16.07 -12.33
CA GLY A 104 -1.41 15.74 -13.66
C GLY A 104 -0.02 15.10 -13.71
N LYS A 105 0.69 14.97 -12.57
CA LYS A 105 1.97 14.25 -12.53
C LYS A 105 1.75 12.74 -12.36
N THR A 106 2.60 11.97 -13.02
CA THR A 106 2.73 10.53 -12.81
C THR A 106 4.01 10.28 -12.01
N ILE A 107 3.97 9.31 -11.09
CA ILE A 107 5.17 8.88 -10.37
C ILE A 107 6.00 8.01 -11.32
N ASP A 108 7.08 8.57 -11.85
CA ASP A 108 8.17 7.81 -12.45
C ASP A 108 9.23 7.47 -11.38
N HIS A 109 10.29 6.75 -11.79
CA HIS A 109 11.35 6.33 -10.87
C HIS A 109 12.09 7.53 -10.25
N ASN A 110 12.34 8.60 -11.01
CA ASN A 110 13.05 9.77 -10.53
C ASN A 110 12.19 10.55 -9.52
N TYR A 111 10.91 10.75 -9.84
CA TYR A 111 9.94 11.34 -8.93
C TYR A 111 9.84 10.55 -7.63
N TYR A 112 9.80 9.22 -7.73
CA TYR A 112 9.74 8.33 -6.58
C TYR A 112 10.97 8.49 -5.67
N ILE A 113 12.18 8.52 -6.24
CA ILE A 113 13.40 8.75 -5.47
C ILE A 113 13.37 10.12 -4.78
N GLU A 114 13.14 11.19 -5.55
CA GLU A 114 13.29 12.57 -5.06
C GLU A 114 12.20 12.97 -4.05
N ASN A 115 10.95 12.61 -4.33
CA ASN A 115 9.80 13.11 -3.57
C ASN A 115 9.24 12.09 -2.57
N CYS A 116 9.59 10.81 -2.70
CA CYS A 116 9.09 9.76 -1.81
C CYS A 116 10.22 9.18 -0.96
N LEU A 117 11.23 8.56 -1.57
CA LEU A 117 12.26 7.82 -0.85
C LEU A 117 13.23 8.72 -0.07
N LYS A 118 13.75 9.81 -0.67
CA LYS A 118 14.63 10.76 0.05
C LYS A 118 13.97 11.37 1.29
N PRO A 119 12.70 11.84 1.23
CA PRO A 119 11.98 12.28 2.43
C PRO A 119 11.80 11.17 3.48
N VAL A 120 11.50 9.94 3.06
CA VAL A 120 11.41 8.77 3.96
C VAL A 120 12.76 8.54 4.67
N VAL A 121 13.86 8.49 3.93
CA VAL A 121 15.22 8.36 4.48
C VAL A 121 15.51 9.46 5.50
N LYS A 122 15.23 10.73 5.14
CA LYS A 122 15.40 11.87 6.04
C LYS A 122 14.56 11.73 7.31
N ALA A 123 13.32 11.25 7.21
CA ALA A 123 12.46 11.01 8.36
C ALA A 123 13.01 9.89 9.27
N ILE A 124 13.53 8.82 8.68
CA ILE A 124 14.19 7.72 9.42
C ILE A 124 15.40 8.26 10.18
N TRP A 125 16.27 9.06 9.54
CA TRP A 125 17.44 9.65 10.20
C TRP A 125 17.08 10.56 11.37
N LYS A 126 15.97 11.31 11.26
CA LYS A 126 15.44 12.12 12.37
C LYS A 126 14.99 11.25 13.54
N GLN A 127 14.34 10.11 13.27
CA GLN A 127 13.85 9.18 14.30
C GLN A 127 14.95 8.29 14.89
N ARG A 128 15.96 7.90 14.09
CA ARG A 128 17.02 6.94 14.43
C ARG A 128 18.40 7.58 14.29
N LYS A 129 18.70 8.64 15.04
CA LYS A 129 19.93 9.44 14.90
C LYS A 129 21.25 8.62 14.90
N SER A 130 21.31 7.54 15.68
CA SER A 130 22.52 6.70 15.80
C SER A 130 22.59 5.55 14.78
N ALA A 131 21.45 4.99 14.39
CA ALA A 131 21.39 3.81 13.53
C ALA A 131 21.03 4.13 12.07
N GLY A 132 20.47 5.31 11.81
CA GLY A 132 19.98 5.72 10.50
C GLY A 132 19.03 4.69 9.88
N THR A 133 19.27 4.39 8.62
CA THR A 133 18.57 3.41 7.79
C THR A 133 19.02 1.96 8.04
N LYS A 134 20.06 1.72 8.86
CA LYS A 134 20.61 0.37 9.08
C LYS A 134 19.53 -0.59 9.56
N GLY A 135 19.35 -1.66 8.77
CA GLY A 135 18.43 -2.74 9.05
C GLY A 135 16.96 -2.39 8.83
N ILE A 136 16.64 -1.25 8.19
CA ILE A 136 15.30 -0.95 7.69
C ILE A 136 14.97 -1.88 6.53
N LYS A 137 13.72 -2.34 6.51
CA LYS A 137 13.15 -3.13 5.42
C LYS A 137 12.06 -2.31 4.77
N LEU A 138 12.01 -2.27 3.43
CA LEU A 138 10.93 -1.64 2.68
C LEU A 138 10.07 -2.71 2.01
N LEU A 139 8.77 -2.69 2.29
CA LEU A 139 7.76 -3.44 1.57
C LEU A 139 7.03 -2.49 0.62
N GLN A 140 7.08 -2.78 -0.67
CA GLN A 140 6.38 -2.07 -1.74
C GLN A 140 5.91 -3.10 -2.78
N ASP A 141 4.97 -2.71 -3.63
CA ASP A 141 4.53 -3.55 -4.74
C ASP A 141 5.59 -3.60 -5.87
N ASN A 142 5.28 -4.34 -6.93
CA ASN A 142 6.18 -4.48 -8.09
C ASN A 142 5.86 -3.49 -9.21
N ALA A 143 5.32 -2.30 -8.90
CA ALA A 143 5.07 -1.28 -9.91
C ALA A 143 6.36 -0.88 -10.65
N ARG A 144 6.21 -0.44 -11.91
CA ARG A 144 7.35 -0.14 -12.79
C ARG A 144 8.38 0.82 -12.18
N PRO A 145 8.00 1.92 -11.49
CA PRO A 145 8.98 2.79 -10.82
C PRO A 145 9.76 2.06 -9.72
N HIS A 146 9.11 1.19 -8.95
CA HIS A 146 9.67 0.54 -7.76
C HIS A 146 10.76 -0.48 -8.09
N ILE A 147 10.64 -1.14 -9.24
CA ILE A 147 11.60 -2.13 -9.72
C ILE A 147 12.68 -1.54 -10.65
N HIS A 148 12.65 -0.22 -10.87
CA HIS A 148 13.65 0.45 -11.71
C HIS A 148 15.04 0.34 -11.08
N SER A 149 16.08 0.19 -11.91
CA SER A 149 17.47 0.03 -11.44
C SER A 149 17.91 1.15 -10.51
N ASP A 150 17.54 2.39 -10.83
CA ASP A 150 17.96 3.56 -10.05
C ASP A 150 17.32 3.59 -8.67
N VAL A 151 16.08 3.11 -8.55
CA VAL A 151 15.39 2.96 -7.26
C VAL A 151 16.05 1.87 -6.43
N ILE A 152 16.34 0.72 -7.05
CA ILE A 152 17.03 -0.39 -6.37
C ILE A 152 18.43 0.05 -5.91
N ASN A 153 19.17 0.76 -6.76
CA ASN A 153 20.50 1.28 -6.45
C ASN A 153 20.43 2.28 -5.30
N TYR A 154 19.51 3.26 -5.35
CA TYR A 154 19.32 4.22 -4.28
C TYR A 154 19.01 3.55 -2.94
N LEU A 155 18.07 2.61 -2.91
CA LEU A 155 17.72 1.87 -1.69
C LEU A 155 18.91 1.06 -1.16
N THR A 156 19.71 0.47 -2.06
CA THR A 156 20.91 -0.29 -1.71
C THR A 156 21.99 0.61 -1.10
N GLU A 157 22.24 1.78 -1.70
CA GLU A 157 23.20 2.78 -1.20
C GLU A 157 22.79 3.30 0.19
N GLU A 158 21.48 3.50 0.40
CA GLU A 158 20.92 3.87 1.71
C GLU A 158 20.88 2.70 2.70
N GLY A 159 21.30 1.48 2.32
CA GLY A 159 21.30 0.30 3.18
C GLY A 159 19.91 -0.19 3.57
N ILE A 160 18.89 0.14 2.77
CA ILE A 160 17.51 -0.32 2.95
C ILE A 160 17.32 -1.65 2.23
N ILE A 161 16.80 -2.63 2.95
CA ILE A 161 16.55 -3.97 2.41
C ILE A 161 15.16 -4.01 1.78
N ILE A 162 15.07 -4.32 0.50
CA ILE A 162 13.77 -4.54 -0.16
C ILE A 162 13.21 -5.90 0.29
N MET A 163 12.00 -5.91 0.83
CA MET A 163 11.29 -7.15 1.16
C MET A 163 10.74 -7.78 -0.10
N SER A 164 10.83 -9.11 -0.18
CA SER A 164 10.18 -9.85 -1.25
C SER A 164 8.66 -9.74 -1.12
N HIS A 165 8.01 -9.30 -2.20
CA HIS A 165 6.56 -9.19 -2.29
C HIS A 165 6.05 -9.94 -3.54
N PRO A 166 5.15 -10.91 -3.38
CA PRO A 166 4.59 -11.64 -4.52
C PRO A 166 3.69 -10.75 -5.38
N PRO A 167 3.62 -10.98 -6.70
CA PRO A 167 2.71 -10.25 -7.58
C PRO A 167 1.25 -10.49 -7.20
N TYR A 168 0.37 -9.54 -7.55
CA TYR A 168 -1.09 -9.62 -7.35
C TYR A 168 -1.51 -9.96 -5.91
N SER A 169 -0.82 -9.35 -4.93
CA SER A 169 -0.97 -9.70 -3.52
C SER A 169 -1.34 -8.53 -2.60
N PRO A 170 -2.41 -7.77 -2.92
CA PRO A 170 -2.84 -6.64 -2.09
C PRO A 170 -3.26 -7.08 -0.67
N ASP A 171 -3.68 -8.33 -0.49
CA ASP A 171 -3.97 -8.91 0.82
C ASP A 171 -2.73 -9.06 1.73
N LEU A 172 -1.52 -8.98 1.15
CA LEU A 172 -0.24 -9.02 1.85
C LEU A 172 0.41 -7.64 1.95
N ALA A 173 -0.19 -6.60 1.36
CA ALA A 173 0.25 -5.22 1.44
C ALA A 173 -0.66 -4.45 2.39
N PRO A 174 -0.19 -4.08 3.61
CA PRO A 174 -1.06 -3.39 4.55
C PRO A 174 -1.60 -2.04 4.06
N CYS A 175 -0.92 -1.38 3.11
CA CYS A 175 -1.42 -0.17 2.47
C CYS A 175 -2.73 -0.44 1.75
N ASP A 176 -2.76 -1.46 0.89
CA ASP A 176 -3.95 -1.86 0.16
C ASP A 176 -5.08 -2.29 1.10
N TYR A 177 -4.76 -3.11 2.10
CA TYR A 177 -5.76 -3.61 3.05
C TYR A 177 -6.40 -2.49 3.88
N TRP A 178 -5.67 -1.42 4.23
CA TRP A 178 -6.18 -0.37 5.13
C TRP A 178 -6.64 0.91 4.43
N LEU A 179 -6.06 1.26 3.30
CA LEU A 179 -6.35 2.51 2.61
C LEU A 179 -7.48 2.38 1.59
N ASN A 180 -7.64 1.19 0.99
CA ASN A 180 -8.55 0.97 -0.13
C ASN A 180 -9.87 0.30 0.29
N ASP A 181 -10.07 0.01 1.57
CA ASP A 181 -11.30 -0.56 2.13
C ASP A 181 -12.29 0.54 2.55
#